data_AF-N9Q1T6-F1
#
_entry.id   AF-N9Q1T6-F1
#
_cell.length_a   1.000
_cell.length_b   1.000
_cell.length_c   1.000
_cell.angle_alpha   90.00
_cell.angle_beta   90.00
_cell.angle_gamma   90.00
#
_symmetry.space_group_name_H-M   'P 1'
#
loop_
_entity.id
_entity.type
_entity.pdbx_description
1 polymer ?
#
loop_
_entity_poly.entity_id
_entity_poly.type
_entity_poly.pdbx_seq_one_letter_code
_entity_poly.pdbx_strand_id
1 'polypeptide(L)'
;MIIPQYWAEAKIKTSIAGRPYTLKRFGWSNQSVAEAHVHAEQRVAEAIEKIKTGEHIRRIEHKVPYNGAEGLPIREEIIAQHDDIIITRNGYGALCLNTPDVLFADIDFAESSQLTVHFAAFLLLLLLSIAVAAYFMSWMVLVIGLIISLLFTRIFAKSLSRLQQRFTTTPEQRSLALIRNFSQQHPHWHLRVYRTPKGYRILAMHQTFEANGKDAQLLFNAIQADPNYVRMCKNQNCFRARISPKPWRIGMNRLRLGVWPVDPQGLAIREAWVRDYQQRAEPYASCRFVEQFGSQMVNAKAKRVQSLHDQYCKSGTHLDLA
;
A
#
# COMPACT_ATOMS: atom_id res chain seq x y z
N MET A 1 -16.25 2.90 7.22
CA MET A 1 -15.96 2.09 6.02
C MET A 1 -17.11 2.19 5.03
N ILE A 2 -16.85 2.50 3.75
CA ILE A 2 -17.89 2.52 2.69
C ILE A 2 -17.37 1.74 1.48
N ILE A 3 -18.05 0.62 1.15
CA ILE A 3 -17.76 -0.23 -0.02
C ILE A 3 -19.09 -0.48 -0.76
N PRO A 4 -19.47 0.41 -1.70
CA PRO A 4 -20.76 0.31 -2.36
C PRO A 4 -20.82 -0.80 -3.41
N GLN A 5 -21.97 -1.46 -3.48
CA GLN A 5 -22.25 -2.49 -4.49
C GLN A 5 -22.54 -1.87 -5.87
N TYR A 6 -23.32 -0.78 -5.91
CA TYR A 6 -23.74 -0.13 -7.13
C TYR A 6 -23.07 1.22 -7.32
N TRP A 7 -22.69 1.52 -8.56
CA TRP A 7 -22.01 2.75 -8.96
C TRP A 7 -22.64 3.30 -10.23
N ALA A 8 -22.77 4.63 -10.29
CA ALA A 8 -23.18 5.35 -11.49
C ALA A 8 -22.31 6.61 -11.64
N GLU A 9 -22.40 7.26 -12.80
CA GLU A 9 -21.82 8.58 -13.01
C GLU A 9 -22.86 9.55 -13.57
N ALA A 10 -22.77 10.80 -13.13
CA ALA A 10 -23.49 11.92 -13.70
C ALA A 10 -22.48 12.91 -14.29
N LYS A 11 -22.76 13.38 -15.50
CA LYS A 11 -21.91 14.34 -16.21
C LYS A 11 -22.76 15.46 -16.76
N ILE A 12 -22.42 16.69 -16.41
CA ILE A 12 -23.11 17.88 -16.91
C ILE A 12 -22.13 18.87 -17.54
N LYS A 13 -22.57 19.54 -18.60
CA LYS A 13 -21.94 20.75 -19.12
C LYS A 13 -22.80 21.93 -18.71
N THR A 14 -22.23 22.91 -18.00
CA THR A 14 -22.95 24.08 -17.52
C THR A 14 -22.08 25.33 -17.63
N SER A 15 -22.68 26.52 -17.49
CA SER A 15 -21.97 27.80 -17.42
C SER A 15 -22.18 28.42 -16.04
N ILE A 16 -21.08 28.75 -15.35
CA ILE A 16 -21.12 29.37 -14.03
C ILE A 16 -20.34 30.68 -14.13
N ALA A 17 -21.01 31.81 -13.81
CA ALA A 17 -20.46 33.16 -13.96
C ALA A 17 -19.86 33.41 -15.37
N GLY A 18 -20.58 32.99 -16.42
CA GLY A 18 -20.17 33.16 -17.82
C GLY A 18 -19.04 32.23 -18.30
N ARG A 19 -18.51 31.35 -17.45
CA ARG A 19 -17.46 30.39 -17.81
C ARG A 19 -18.02 28.99 -17.99
N PRO A 20 -17.66 28.25 -19.06
CA PRO A 20 -18.10 26.89 -19.26
C PRO A 20 -17.38 25.91 -18.33
N TYR A 21 -18.13 24.99 -17.74
CA TYR A 21 -17.66 23.90 -16.90
C TYR A 21 -18.20 22.56 -17.41
N THR A 22 -17.36 21.54 -17.36
CA THR A 22 -17.78 20.14 -17.48
C THR A 22 -17.51 19.47 -16.13
N LEU A 23 -18.56 19.03 -15.47
CA LEU A 23 -18.48 18.36 -14.19
C LEU A 23 -18.84 16.89 -14.36
N LYS A 24 -18.06 16.01 -13.71
CA LYS A 24 -18.36 14.60 -13.62
C LYS A 24 -18.18 14.12 -12.19
N ARG A 25 -19.20 13.46 -11.65
CA ARG A 25 -19.18 12.83 -10.33
C ARG A 25 -19.63 11.39 -10.44
N PHE A 26 -19.05 10.53 -9.62
CA PHE A 26 -19.58 9.22 -9.32
C PHE A 26 -20.55 9.31 -8.16
N GLY A 27 -21.64 8.57 -8.27
CA GLY A 27 -22.53 8.24 -7.18
C GLY A 27 -22.52 6.74 -6.93
N TRP A 28 -23.05 6.37 -5.78
CA TRP A 28 -23.02 4.99 -5.30
C TRP A 28 -24.21 4.69 -4.38
N SER A 29 -24.61 3.43 -4.34
CA SER A 29 -25.67 2.90 -3.46
C SER A 29 -25.41 1.42 -3.13
N ASN A 30 -26.05 0.95 -2.07
CA ASN A 30 -26.13 -0.47 -1.72
C ASN A 30 -27.43 -1.13 -2.20
N GLN A 31 -28.41 -0.37 -2.70
CA GLN A 31 -29.72 -0.90 -3.08
C GLN A 31 -29.86 -1.07 -4.60
N SER A 32 -29.52 -0.05 -5.39
CA SER A 32 -29.71 -0.10 -6.85
C SER A 32 -28.80 0.83 -7.63
N VAL A 33 -28.69 0.57 -8.94
CA VAL A 33 -28.02 1.48 -9.90
C VAL A 33 -28.77 2.81 -10.03
N ALA A 34 -30.10 2.80 -9.94
CA ALA A 34 -30.93 4.00 -10.03
C ALA A 34 -30.62 4.98 -8.88
N GLU A 35 -30.53 4.47 -7.64
CA GLU A 35 -30.12 5.30 -6.51
C GLU A 35 -28.69 5.80 -6.62
N ALA A 36 -27.78 4.97 -7.13
CA ALA A 36 -26.41 5.40 -7.38
C ALA A 36 -26.37 6.57 -8.40
N HIS A 37 -27.29 6.58 -9.38
CA HIS A 37 -27.42 7.68 -10.34
C HIS A 37 -27.96 8.95 -9.68
N VAL A 38 -29.04 8.85 -8.88
CA VAL A 38 -29.59 9.98 -8.12
C VAL A 38 -28.52 10.61 -7.22
N HIS A 39 -27.76 9.76 -6.51
CA HIS A 39 -26.64 10.25 -5.69
C HIS A 39 -25.55 10.93 -6.53
N ALA A 40 -25.27 10.44 -7.74
CA ALA A 40 -24.31 11.09 -8.64
C ALA A 40 -24.78 12.48 -9.06
N GLU A 41 -26.08 12.63 -9.38
CA GLU A 41 -26.70 13.91 -9.74
C GLU A 41 -26.69 14.89 -8.57
N GLN A 42 -27.00 14.44 -7.36
CA GLN A 42 -26.90 15.25 -6.15
C GLN A 42 -25.47 15.78 -5.94
N ARG A 43 -24.46 14.92 -6.07
CA ARG A 43 -23.05 15.32 -5.95
C ARG A 43 -22.63 16.31 -7.04
N VAL A 44 -23.21 16.24 -8.24
CA VAL A 44 -23.00 17.24 -9.29
C VAL A 44 -23.62 18.58 -8.89
N ALA A 45 -24.85 18.58 -8.37
CA ALA A 45 -25.51 19.80 -7.89
C ALA A 45 -24.71 20.47 -6.76
N GLU A 46 -24.26 19.70 -5.77
CA GLU A 46 -23.39 20.19 -4.69
C GLU A 46 -22.08 20.78 -5.22
N ALA A 47 -21.48 20.13 -6.23
CA ALA A 47 -20.26 20.63 -6.87
C ALA A 47 -20.49 21.97 -7.60
N ILE A 48 -21.66 22.18 -8.19
CA ILE A 48 -22.03 23.46 -8.82
C ILE A 48 -22.12 24.56 -7.75
N GLU A 49 -22.78 24.30 -6.63
CA GLU A 49 -22.90 25.28 -5.55
C GLU A 49 -21.54 25.65 -4.95
N LYS A 50 -20.66 24.67 -4.73
CA LYS A 50 -19.28 24.92 -4.27
C LYS A 50 -18.49 25.81 -5.23
N ILE A 51 -18.64 25.61 -6.54
CA ILE A 51 -17.98 26.46 -7.54
C ILE A 51 -18.57 27.87 -7.52
N LYS A 52 -19.90 28.01 -7.36
CA LYS A 52 -20.55 29.32 -7.23
C LYS A 52 -20.05 30.09 -6.01
N THR A 53 -19.80 29.41 -4.90
CA THR A 53 -19.22 30.02 -3.68
C THR A 53 -17.71 30.28 -3.77
N GLY A 54 -17.08 30.01 -4.92
CA GLY A 54 -15.66 30.27 -5.15
C GLY A 54 -14.71 29.16 -4.70
N GLU A 55 -15.21 27.99 -4.29
CA GLU A 55 -14.38 26.87 -3.88
C GLU A 55 -13.71 26.19 -5.08
N HIS A 56 -12.41 25.94 -4.98
CA HIS A 56 -11.64 25.33 -6.06
C HIS A 56 -11.70 23.79 -5.96
N ILE A 57 -12.64 23.18 -6.68
CA ILE A 57 -12.85 21.72 -6.66
C ILE A 57 -12.37 21.04 -7.95
N ARG A 58 -12.05 19.74 -7.85
CA ARG A 58 -11.76 18.90 -9.03
C ARG A 58 -13.01 18.81 -9.91
N ARG A 59 -12.89 19.10 -11.20
CA ARG A 59 -14.04 19.11 -12.12
C ARG A 59 -14.50 17.71 -12.51
N ILE A 60 -13.55 16.80 -12.75
CA ILE A 60 -13.83 15.45 -13.25
C ILE A 60 -13.24 14.42 -12.28
N GLU A 61 -14.10 13.56 -11.74
CA GLU A 61 -13.68 12.34 -11.06
C GLU A 61 -13.35 11.26 -12.11
N HIS A 62 -12.13 10.70 -12.06
CA HIS A 62 -11.69 9.68 -13.02
C HIS A 62 -11.95 8.27 -12.47
N LYS A 63 -12.32 7.34 -13.35
CA LYS A 63 -12.52 5.93 -13.01
C LYS A 63 -11.15 5.26 -12.82
N VAL A 64 -10.56 5.36 -11.63
CA VAL A 64 -9.24 4.77 -11.31
C VAL A 64 -9.29 3.88 -10.05
N PRO A 65 -8.44 2.85 -9.95
CA PRO A 65 -8.57 1.80 -8.94
C PRO A 65 -8.14 2.17 -7.51
N TYR A 66 -7.83 3.44 -7.19
CA TYR A 66 -7.34 3.88 -5.87
C TYR A 66 -7.80 5.30 -5.50
N ASN A 67 -9.05 5.65 -5.76
CA ASN A 67 -9.58 6.98 -5.39
C ASN A 67 -9.85 7.16 -3.87
N GLY A 68 -9.56 6.17 -3.04
CA GLY A 68 -9.65 6.30 -1.58
C GLY A 68 -8.83 7.46 -1.03
N ALA A 69 -7.62 7.66 -1.57
CA ALA A 69 -6.77 8.80 -1.19
C ALA A 69 -7.37 10.17 -1.58
N GLU A 70 -8.38 10.19 -2.46
CA GLU A 70 -9.09 11.38 -2.92
C GLU A 70 -10.51 11.50 -2.33
N GLY A 71 -10.84 10.70 -1.31
CA GLY A 71 -12.11 10.80 -0.58
C GLY A 71 -13.30 10.08 -1.24
N LEU A 72 -13.07 9.24 -2.26
CA LEU A 72 -14.11 8.35 -2.78
C LEU A 72 -14.14 7.01 -2.01
N PRO A 73 -15.30 6.36 -1.90
CA PRO A 73 -15.42 5.02 -1.30
C PRO A 73 -14.55 3.97 -1.99
N ILE A 74 -14.39 2.81 -1.35
CA ILE A 74 -13.71 1.66 -1.94
C ILE A 74 -14.53 1.17 -3.13
N ARG A 75 -13.98 1.35 -4.34
CA ARG A 75 -14.60 0.96 -5.61
C ARG A 75 -14.01 -0.35 -6.11
N GLU A 76 -14.43 -1.43 -5.48
CA GLU A 76 -13.91 -2.77 -5.73
C GLU A 76 -15.05 -3.78 -5.76
N GLU A 77 -14.80 -4.91 -6.42
CA GLU A 77 -15.73 -6.03 -6.44
C GLU A 77 -15.79 -6.66 -5.05
N ILE A 78 -16.98 -6.82 -4.48
CA ILE A 78 -17.19 -7.55 -3.23
C ILE A 78 -17.19 -9.04 -3.55
N ILE A 79 -16.30 -9.80 -2.90
CA ILE A 79 -16.10 -11.24 -3.11
C ILE A 79 -16.79 -12.04 -2.00
N ALA A 80 -16.71 -11.55 -0.77
CA ALA A 80 -17.37 -12.15 0.38
C ALA A 80 -17.62 -11.09 1.46
N GLN A 81 -18.63 -11.33 2.28
CA GLN A 81 -18.96 -10.50 3.44
C GLN A 81 -19.15 -11.40 4.66
N HIS A 82 -18.49 -11.03 5.75
CA HIS A 82 -18.58 -11.69 7.06
C HIS A 82 -18.91 -10.60 8.08
N ASP A 83 -20.20 -10.41 8.38
CA ASP A 83 -20.71 -9.27 9.14
C ASP A 83 -20.29 -7.93 8.50
N ASP A 84 -19.46 -7.15 9.18
CA ASP A 84 -18.89 -5.88 8.74
C ASP A 84 -17.45 -6.00 8.21
N ILE A 85 -16.95 -7.23 8.03
CA ILE A 85 -15.69 -7.54 7.37
C ILE A 85 -15.97 -7.88 5.91
N ILE A 86 -15.37 -7.12 4.99
CA ILE A 86 -15.64 -7.27 3.55
C ILE A 86 -14.36 -7.67 2.82
N ILE A 87 -14.43 -8.76 2.08
CA ILE A 87 -13.37 -9.21 1.17
C ILE A 87 -13.64 -8.63 -0.21
N THR A 88 -12.72 -7.84 -0.72
CA THR A 88 -12.82 -7.21 -2.04
C THR A 88 -11.72 -7.70 -2.98
N ARG A 89 -11.93 -7.58 -4.29
CA ARG A 89 -10.88 -7.71 -5.30
C ARG A 89 -10.44 -6.35 -5.81
N ASN A 90 -9.19 -6.00 -5.54
CA ASN A 90 -8.63 -4.71 -5.93
C ASN A 90 -8.39 -4.59 -7.44
N GLY A 91 -8.05 -3.39 -7.89
CA GLY A 91 -7.87 -3.10 -9.31
C GLY A 91 -6.73 -3.84 -10.02
N TYR A 92 -5.83 -4.49 -9.28
CA TYR A 92 -4.81 -5.38 -9.88
C TYR A 92 -5.27 -6.83 -9.91
N GLY A 93 -6.34 -7.19 -9.20
CA GLY A 93 -6.93 -8.52 -9.14
C GLY A 93 -6.63 -9.29 -7.84
N ALA A 94 -5.89 -8.72 -6.89
CA ALA A 94 -5.64 -9.37 -5.60
C ALA A 94 -6.78 -9.12 -4.60
N LEU A 95 -6.98 -10.05 -3.68
CA LEU A 95 -7.95 -9.99 -2.61
C LEU A 95 -7.45 -9.10 -1.47
N CYS A 96 -8.37 -8.33 -0.91
CA CYS A 96 -8.14 -7.48 0.24
C CYS A 96 -9.25 -7.69 1.26
N LEU A 97 -8.88 -7.90 2.52
CA LEU A 97 -9.76 -7.83 3.67
C LEU A 97 -9.89 -6.37 4.10
N ASN A 98 -11.11 -5.92 4.32
CA ASN A 98 -11.42 -4.59 4.84
C ASN A 98 -12.24 -4.75 6.12
N THR A 99 -11.86 -4.02 7.17
CA THR A 99 -12.52 -4.05 8.47
C THR A 99 -12.61 -2.62 9.00
N PRO A 100 -13.75 -2.20 9.58
CA PRO A 100 -13.90 -0.82 10.05
C PRO A 100 -12.98 -0.49 11.23
N ASP A 101 -12.66 -1.47 12.06
CA ASP A 101 -12.12 -1.21 13.40
C ASP A 101 -11.07 -2.21 13.92
N VAL A 102 -10.68 -3.23 13.16
CA VAL A 102 -9.57 -4.11 13.56
C VAL A 102 -8.28 -3.63 12.93
N LEU A 103 -7.38 -3.12 13.77
CA LEU A 103 -6.18 -2.42 13.34
C LEU A 103 -5.18 -3.36 12.66
N PHE A 104 -4.91 -3.06 11.38
CA PHE A 104 -3.72 -3.49 10.67
C PHE A 104 -2.75 -2.34 10.45
N ALA A 105 -1.45 -2.63 10.40
CA ALA A 105 -0.43 -1.68 9.98
C ALA A 105 0.63 -2.35 9.10
N ASP A 106 0.89 -1.79 7.92
CA ASP A 106 1.93 -2.28 7.01
C ASP A 106 3.20 -1.41 7.15
N ILE A 107 4.35 -2.06 7.31
CA ILE A 107 5.69 -1.47 7.30
C ILE A 107 6.41 -2.03 6.08
N ASP A 108 6.80 -1.17 5.15
CA ASP A 108 7.71 -1.55 4.07
C ASP A 108 9.15 -1.33 4.52
N PHE A 109 10.03 -2.30 4.25
CA PHE A 109 11.45 -2.13 4.54
C PHE A 109 12.03 -1.05 3.65
N ALA A 110 12.77 -0.12 4.26
CA ALA A 110 13.47 0.90 3.51
C ALA A 110 14.44 0.22 2.52
N GLU A 111 14.29 0.52 1.23
CA GLU A 111 15.30 0.18 0.26
C GLU A 111 16.56 0.98 0.61
N SER A 112 17.68 0.28 0.83
CA SER A 112 18.96 0.95 1.01
C SER A 112 19.23 1.80 -0.23
N SER A 113 19.36 3.12 -0.06
CA SER A 113 19.68 4.04 -1.16
C SER A 113 21.00 3.62 -1.81
N GLN A 114 20.91 2.90 -2.94
CA GLN A 114 22.07 2.47 -3.71
C GLN A 114 22.84 3.71 -4.21
N LEU A 115 22.13 4.81 -4.48
CA LEU A 115 22.72 6.07 -4.92
C LEU A 115 23.71 6.64 -3.90
N THR A 116 23.39 6.59 -2.62
CA THR A 116 24.26 7.14 -1.56
C THR A 116 25.55 6.33 -1.45
N VAL A 117 25.46 5.00 -1.54
CA VAL A 117 26.63 4.11 -1.50
C VAL A 117 27.47 4.23 -2.78
N HIS A 118 26.84 4.33 -3.94
CA HIS A 118 27.54 4.55 -5.21
C HIS A 118 28.25 5.91 -5.25
N PHE A 119 27.63 6.96 -4.74
CA PHE A 119 28.23 8.29 -4.66
C PHE A 119 29.41 8.30 -3.68
N ALA A 120 29.27 7.70 -2.50
CA ALA A 120 30.36 7.58 -1.54
C ALA A 120 31.54 6.75 -2.09
N ALA A 121 31.25 5.64 -2.77
CA ALA A 121 32.26 4.81 -3.44
C ALA A 121 33.00 5.58 -4.53
N PHE A 122 32.28 6.33 -5.38
CA PHE A 122 32.88 7.17 -6.40
C PHE A 122 33.76 8.26 -5.80
N LEU A 123 33.28 8.94 -4.75
CA LEU A 123 34.04 10.00 -4.08
C LEU A 123 35.33 9.47 -3.47
N LEU A 124 35.31 8.29 -2.82
CA LEU A 124 36.51 7.65 -2.27
C LEU A 124 37.53 7.31 -3.35
N LEU A 125 37.09 6.75 -4.47
CA LEU A 125 37.97 6.44 -5.62
C LEU A 125 38.53 7.71 -6.26
N LEU A 126 37.72 8.77 -6.35
CA LEU A 126 38.13 10.06 -6.88
C LEU A 126 39.18 10.72 -5.98
N LEU A 127 38.97 10.72 -4.67
CA LEU A 127 39.95 11.25 -3.70
C LEU A 127 41.27 10.49 -3.76
N LEU A 128 41.23 9.16 -3.88
CA LEU A 128 42.43 8.34 -4.10
C LEU A 128 43.13 8.71 -5.41
N SER A 129 42.37 8.89 -6.49
CA SER A 129 42.90 9.29 -7.79
C SER A 129 43.57 10.67 -7.76
N ILE A 130 42.98 11.63 -7.02
CA ILE A 130 43.55 12.96 -6.81
C ILE A 130 44.86 12.86 -6.02
N ALA A 131 44.89 12.06 -4.94
CA ALA A 131 46.09 11.89 -4.13
C ALA A 131 47.26 11.28 -4.94
N VAL A 132 46.97 10.28 -5.79
CA VAL A 132 47.96 9.67 -6.69
C VAL A 132 48.43 10.68 -7.75
N ALA A 133 47.52 11.43 -8.36
CA ALA A 133 47.89 12.45 -9.35
C ALA A 133 48.75 13.57 -8.76
N ALA A 134 48.47 13.99 -7.52
CA ALA A 134 49.27 14.98 -6.80
C ALA A 134 50.67 14.46 -6.48
N TYR A 135 50.81 13.18 -6.10
CA TYR A 135 52.12 12.56 -5.85
C TYR A 135 52.99 12.53 -7.11
N PHE A 136 52.41 12.23 -8.27
CA PHE A 136 53.12 12.21 -9.55
C PHE A 136 53.16 13.56 -10.28
N MET A 137 52.55 14.62 -9.71
CA MET A 137 52.45 15.96 -10.32
C MET A 137 51.96 15.94 -11.78
N SER A 138 51.00 15.07 -12.11
CA SER A 138 50.59 14.82 -13.49
C SER A 138 49.07 14.89 -13.69
N TRP A 139 48.64 15.77 -14.59
CA TRP A 139 47.23 15.90 -14.96
C TRP A 139 46.72 14.70 -15.76
N MET A 140 47.58 13.99 -16.51
CA MET A 140 47.20 12.78 -17.23
C MET A 140 46.83 11.65 -16.26
N VAL A 141 47.56 11.53 -15.14
CA VAL A 141 47.26 10.56 -14.08
C VAL A 141 45.89 10.83 -13.46
N LEU A 142 45.51 12.10 -13.31
CA LEU A 142 44.18 12.49 -12.82
C LEU A 142 43.06 12.07 -13.79
N VAL A 143 43.24 12.28 -15.10
CA VAL A 143 42.25 11.88 -16.11
C VAL A 143 42.07 10.37 -16.14
N ILE A 144 43.17 9.62 -16.11
CA ILE A 144 43.13 8.14 -16.05
C ILE A 144 42.45 7.68 -14.75
N GLY A 145 42.79 8.30 -13.61
CA GLY A 145 42.18 8.00 -12.32
C GLY A 145 40.67 8.28 -12.28
N LEU A 146 40.20 9.35 -12.92
CA LEU A 146 38.77 9.65 -13.04
C LEU A 146 38.04 8.57 -13.85
N ILE A 147 38.61 8.12 -14.97
CA ILE A 147 38.04 7.05 -15.80
C ILE A 147 37.98 5.75 -15.00
N ILE A 148 39.06 5.39 -14.30
CA ILE A 148 39.10 4.22 -13.41
C ILE A 148 38.03 4.35 -12.31
N SER A 149 37.90 5.52 -11.69
CA SER A 149 36.89 5.76 -10.64
C SER A 149 35.47 5.52 -11.17
N LEU A 150 35.13 6.03 -12.36
CA LEU A 150 33.83 5.81 -12.99
C LEU A 150 33.58 4.32 -13.31
N LEU A 151 34.57 3.63 -13.88
CA LEU A 151 34.44 2.21 -14.26
C LEU A 151 34.31 1.29 -13.04
N PHE A 152 35.07 1.56 -11.98
CA PHE A 152 35.14 0.68 -10.80
C PHE A 152 34.16 1.05 -9.68
N THR A 153 33.45 2.18 -9.76
CA THR A 153 32.45 2.60 -8.75
C THR A 153 31.44 1.49 -8.45
N ARG A 154 30.94 0.78 -9.45
CA ARG A 154 29.93 -0.29 -9.24
C ARG A 154 30.50 -1.47 -8.46
N ILE A 155 31.76 -1.85 -8.74
CA ILE A 155 32.43 -2.97 -8.08
C ILE A 155 32.77 -2.58 -6.64
N PHE A 156 33.33 -1.39 -6.44
CA PHE A 156 33.69 -0.88 -5.13
C PHE A 156 32.46 -0.66 -4.24
N ALA A 157 31.37 -0.10 -4.80
CA ALA A 157 30.11 0.05 -4.08
C ALA A 157 29.49 -1.28 -3.64
N LYS A 158 29.63 -2.36 -4.43
CA LYS A 158 29.20 -3.71 -4.00
C LYS A 158 30.03 -4.24 -2.83
N SER A 159 31.34 -3.95 -2.82
CA SER A 159 32.21 -4.37 -1.72
C SER A 159 31.91 -3.56 -0.45
N LEU A 160 31.76 -2.24 -0.61
CA LEU A 160 31.41 -1.32 0.47
C LEU A 160 30.04 -1.64 1.06
N SER A 161 29.04 -1.98 0.23
CA SER A 161 27.71 -2.37 0.72
C SER A 161 27.74 -3.69 1.49
N ARG A 162 28.53 -4.68 1.06
CA ARG A 162 28.73 -5.94 1.82
C ARG A 162 29.39 -5.69 3.18
N LEU A 163 30.40 -4.83 3.23
CA LEU A 163 31.06 -4.43 4.48
C LEU A 163 30.10 -3.66 5.38
N GLN A 164 29.39 -2.66 4.84
CA GLN A 164 28.40 -1.88 5.58
C GLN A 164 27.31 -2.79 6.14
N GLN A 165 26.76 -3.72 5.35
CA GLN A 165 25.74 -4.68 5.78
C GLN A 165 26.18 -5.61 6.92
N ARG A 166 27.49 -5.86 7.09
CA ARG A 166 28.01 -6.64 8.24
C ARG A 166 27.98 -5.85 9.55
N PHE A 167 28.04 -4.52 9.48
CA PHE A 167 28.10 -3.65 10.66
C PHE A 167 26.82 -2.82 10.88
N THR A 168 25.92 -2.76 9.90
CA THR A 168 24.63 -2.07 10.02
C THR A 168 23.48 -3.04 10.21
N THR A 169 22.63 -2.78 11.20
CA THR A 169 21.35 -3.46 11.42
C THR A 169 20.56 -3.54 10.12
N THR A 170 20.12 -4.76 9.75
CA THR A 170 19.31 -4.94 8.55
C THR A 170 17.98 -4.16 8.64
N PRO A 171 17.39 -3.71 7.51
CA PRO A 171 16.10 -3.04 7.53
C PRO A 171 15.02 -3.84 8.27
N GLU A 172 15.08 -5.16 8.14
CA GLU A 172 14.21 -6.11 8.85
C GLU A 172 14.37 -6.01 10.37
N GLN A 173 15.59 -6.15 10.87
CA GLN A 173 15.88 -6.05 12.31
C GLN A 173 15.52 -4.66 12.85
N ARG A 174 15.73 -3.60 12.07
CA ARG A 174 15.36 -2.22 12.46
C ARG A 174 13.85 -2.10 12.63
N SER A 175 13.06 -2.56 11.66
CA SER A 175 11.60 -2.53 11.75
C SER A 175 11.10 -3.38 12.93
N LEU A 176 11.67 -4.57 13.15
CA LEU A 176 11.29 -5.41 14.29
C LEU A 176 11.65 -4.76 15.63
N ALA A 177 12.78 -4.06 15.72
CA ALA A 177 13.17 -3.32 16.92
C ALA A 177 12.20 -2.17 17.24
N LEU A 178 11.67 -1.46 16.24
CA LEU A 178 10.63 -0.45 16.45
C LEU A 178 9.37 -1.07 17.07
N ILE A 179 8.92 -2.22 16.55
CA ILE A 179 7.75 -2.94 17.07
C ILE A 179 8.00 -3.40 18.51
N ARG A 180 9.18 -3.97 18.78
CA ARG A 180 9.56 -4.45 20.11
C ARG A 180 9.62 -3.31 21.12
N ASN A 181 10.23 -2.19 20.76
CA ASN A 181 10.30 -1.00 21.62
C ASN A 181 8.89 -0.46 21.92
N PHE A 182 8.03 -0.35 20.89
CA PHE A 182 6.64 0.05 21.10
C PHE A 182 5.92 -0.91 22.07
N SER A 183 6.06 -2.23 21.88
CA SER A 183 5.42 -3.19 22.78
C SER A 183 5.95 -3.14 24.21
N GLN A 184 7.23 -2.81 24.43
CA GLN A 184 7.78 -2.64 25.77
C GLN A 184 7.20 -1.40 26.47
N GLN A 185 6.98 -0.32 25.73
CA GLN A 185 6.34 0.90 26.24
C GLN A 185 4.83 0.74 26.46
N HIS A 186 4.21 -0.18 25.71
CA HIS A 186 2.77 -0.43 25.75
C HIS A 186 2.46 -1.93 25.99
N PRO A 187 2.78 -2.49 27.17
CA PRO A 187 2.67 -3.93 27.43
C PRO A 187 1.23 -4.47 27.37
N HIS A 188 0.22 -3.61 27.49
CA HIS A 188 -1.19 -3.99 27.34
C HIS A 188 -1.58 -4.26 25.87
N TRP A 189 -0.79 -3.79 24.91
CA TRP A 189 -1.04 -4.07 23.50
C TRP A 189 -0.67 -5.51 23.17
N HIS A 190 -1.61 -6.26 22.61
CA HIS A 190 -1.32 -7.54 21.97
C HIS A 190 -1.12 -7.31 20.46
N LEU A 191 0.11 -7.50 19.98
CA LEU A 191 0.49 -7.33 18.58
C LEU A 191 0.92 -8.66 17.96
N ARG A 192 0.37 -9.01 16.80
CA ARG A 192 0.86 -10.12 15.97
C ARG A 192 1.60 -9.56 14.77
N VAL A 193 2.80 -10.06 14.50
CA VAL A 193 3.66 -9.61 13.41
C VAL A 193 3.75 -10.69 12.33
N TYR A 194 3.58 -10.27 11.09
CA TYR A 194 3.62 -11.13 9.91
C TYR A 194 4.63 -10.61 8.90
N ARG A 195 5.52 -11.48 8.40
CA ARG A 195 6.42 -11.19 7.29
C ARG A 195 5.64 -11.14 5.98
N THR A 196 5.67 -10.00 5.29
CA THR A 196 5.19 -9.86 3.91
C THR A 196 6.38 -9.87 2.95
N PRO A 197 6.22 -9.89 1.62
CA PRO A 197 7.39 -9.84 0.74
C PRO A 197 8.18 -8.51 0.79
N LYS A 198 7.55 -7.40 1.20
CA LYS A 198 8.21 -6.07 1.24
C LYS A 198 8.51 -5.53 2.64
N GLY A 199 7.94 -6.15 3.68
CA GLY A 199 8.29 -5.81 5.06
C GLY A 199 7.47 -6.59 6.07
N TYR A 200 6.86 -5.90 7.02
CA TYR A 200 5.99 -6.50 8.04
C TYR A 200 4.56 -5.98 7.96
N ARG A 201 3.64 -6.83 8.38
CA ARG A 201 2.26 -6.46 8.71
C ARG A 201 2.04 -6.73 10.19
N ILE A 202 1.42 -5.78 10.87
CA ILE A 202 1.03 -5.90 12.27
C ILE A 202 -0.49 -5.99 12.34
N LEU A 203 -0.98 -6.83 13.24
CA LEU A 203 -2.38 -6.93 13.62
C LEU A 203 -2.50 -6.76 15.14
N ALA A 204 -3.30 -5.78 15.56
CA ALA A 204 -3.61 -5.59 16.98
C ALA A 204 -4.79 -6.49 17.40
N MET A 205 -4.63 -7.20 18.51
CA MET A 205 -5.56 -8.25 18.93
C MET A 205 -6.40 -7.92 20.16
N HIS A 206 -5.97 -6.97 20.99
CA HIS A 206 -6.52 -6.75 22.34
C HIS A 206 -7.81 -5.92 22.36
N GLN A 207 -8.04 -5.05 21.37
CA GLN A 207 -9.24 -4.21 21.27
C GLN A 207 -9.55 -3.81 19.81
N THR A 208 -10.66 -3.11 19.62
CA THR A 208 -11.02 -2.43 18.36
C THR A 208 -10.54 -0.98 18.38
N PHE A 209 -10.39 -0.38 17.20
CA PHE A 209 -9.78 0.93 16.99
C PHE A 209 -10.60 1.75 16.00
N GLU A 210 -10.59 3.07 16.17
CA GLU A 210 -11.02 3.96 15.10
C GLU A 210 -9.86 4.19 14.13
N ALA A 211 -10.09 4.09 12.81
CA ALA A 211 -9.07 4.32 11.80
C ALA A 211 -8.44 5.73 11.87
N ASN A 212 -9.19 6.70 12.39
CA ASN A 212 -8.75 8.08 12.65
C ASN A 212 -8.45 8.37 14.14
N GLY A 213 -8.49 7.34 14.97
CA GLY A 213 -8.29 7.45 16.40
C GLY A 213 -6.83 7.71 16.76
N LYS A 214 -6.63 8.30 17.94
CA LYS A 214 -5.29 8.62 18.48
C LYS A 214 -4.44 7.36 18.66
N ASP A 215 -5.04 6.26 19.09
CA ASP A 215 -4.32 4.99 19.33
C ASP A 215 -3.79 4.37 18.04
N ALA A 216 -4.57 4.43 16.94
CA ALA A 216 -4.10 3.95 15.65
C ALA A 216 -2.92 4.80 15.15
N GLN A 217 -3.03 6.13 15.26
CA GLN A 217 -1.97 7.05 14.89
C GLN A 217 -0.72 6.89 15.75
N LEU A 218 -0.89 6.61 17.05
CA LEU A 218 0.20 6.33 17.97
C LEU A 218 1.04 5.13 17.47
N LEU A 219 0.38 4.00 17.16
CA LEU A 219 1.07 2.85 16.61
C LEU A 219 1.73 3.17 15.26
N PHE A 220 1.00 3.80 14.33
CA PHE A 220 1.51 4.12 13.00
C PHE A 220 2.79 4.97 13.04
N ASN A 221 2.82 5.98 13.92
CA ASN A 221 3.99 6.83 14.09
C ASN A 221 5.16 6.06 14.69
N ALA A 222 4.92 5.26 15.73
CA ALA A 222 5.97 4.54 16.44
C ALA A 222 6.69 3.51 15.55
N ILE A 223 5.94 2.81 14.70
CA ILE A 223 6.49 1.76 13.82
C ILE A 223 6.88 2.27 12.43
N GLN A 224 6.65 3.55 12.14
CA GLN A 224 6.86 4.17 10.82
C GLN A 224 6.08 3.43 9.72
N ALA A 225 4.78 3.26 9.92
CA ALA A 225 3.89 2.62 8.94
C ALA A 225 3.89 3.36 7.59
N ASP A 226 3.58 2.65 6.49
CA ASP A 226 3.52 3.22 5.13
C ASP A 226 2.60 4.47 5.09
N PRO A 227 3.10 5.66 4.74
CA PRO A 227 2.30 6.89 4.69
C PRO A 227 1.08 6.81 3.75
N ASN A 228 1.18 6.05 2.65
CA ASN A 228 0.05 5.83 1.75
C ASN A 228 -1.02 4.97 2.41
N TYR A 229 -0.60 3.94 3.15
CA TYR A 229 -1.50 3.10 3.93
C TYR A 229 -2.22 3.91 5.01
N VAL A 230 -1.50 4.72 5.79
CA VAL A 230 -2.09 5.59 6.83
C VAL A 230 -3.12 6.55 6.23
N ARG A 231 -2.77 7.23 5.12
CA ARG A 231 -3.70 8.13 4.42
C ARG A 231 -4.94 7.40 3.89
N MET A 232 -4.77 6.20 3.35
CA MET A 232 -5.88 5.38 2.87
C MET A 232 -6.83 4.99 4.02
N CYS A 233 -6.29 4.54 5.16
CA CYS A 233 -7.09 4.20 6.32
C CYS A 233 -7.94 5.38 6.79
N LYS A 234 -7.33 6.58 6.81
CA LYS A 234 -8.01 7.81 7.21
C LYS A 234 -9.18 8.17 6.32
N ASN A 235 -8.96 8.16 5.01
CA ASN A 235 -9.98 8.58 4.07
C ASN A 235 -11.10 7.56 3.90
N GLN A 236 -10.80 6.27 4.06
CA GLN A 236 -11.78 5.19 3.89
C GLN A 236 -12.47 4.79 5.21
N ASN A 237 -11.99 5.33 6.34
CA ASN A 237 -12.48 5.02 7.68
C ASN A 237 -12.52 3.49 7.91
N CYS A 238 -11.42 2.81 7.60
CA CYS A 238 -11.24 1.38 7.77
C CYS A 238 -9.76 0.99 7.77
N PHE A 239 -9.46 -0.20 8.26
CA PHE A 239 -8.17 -0.87 8.07
C PHE A 239 -8.28 -1.91 6.96
N ARG A 240 -7.18 -2.12 6.24
CA ARG A 240 -7.17 -2.95 5.04
C ARG A 240 -5.93 -3.83 4.96
N ALA A 241 -6.12 -5.12 4.73
CA ALA A 241 -5.03 -6.07 4.57
C ALA A 241 -5.14 -6.78 3.21
N ARG A 242 -4.05 -6.84 2.44
CA ARG A 242 -4.01 -7.70 1.24
C ARG A 242 -3.85 -9.15 1.66
N ILE A 243 -4.76 -10.02 1.23
CA ILE A 243 -4.83 -11.42 1.68
C ILE A 243 -4.62 -12.43 0.56
N SER A 244 -4.22 -11.98 -0.63
CA SER A 244 -3.74 -12.86 -1.70
C SER A 244 -2.55 -12.21 -2.44
N PRO A 245 -1.72 -13.00 -3.15
CA PRO A 245 -0.49 -12.51 -3.75
C PRO A 245 -0.69 -11.39 -4.76
N LYS A 246 0.31 -10.51 -4.92
CA LYS A 246 0.29 -9.57 -6.04
C LYS A 246 0.54 -10.35 -7.35
N PRO A 247 -0.23 -10.13 -8.43
CA PRO A 247 -0.10 -10.91 -9.67
C PRO A 247 1.33 -10.96 -10.22
N TRP A 248 2.05 -9.84 -10.21
CA TRP A 248 3.41 -9.77 -10.75
C TRP A 248 4.47 -10.48 -9.91
N ARG A 249 4.16 -10.84 -8.67
CA ARG A 249 5.05 -11.67 -7.83
C ARG A 249 4.89 -13.16 -8.09
N ILE A 250 3.78 -13.55 -8.73
CA ILE A 250 3.50 -14.92 -9.17
C ILE A 250 3.61 -15.08 -10.70
N GLY A 251 4.36 -14.17 -11.35
CA GLY A 251 4.61 -14.23 -12.79
C GLY A 251 3.42 -13.82 -13.67
N MET A 252 2.42 -13.13 -13.13
CA MET A 252 1.24 -12.69 -13.88
C MET A 252 1.18 -11.18 -14.08
N ASN A 253 0.63 -10.76 -15.21
CA ASN A 253 0.27 -9.37 -15.43
C ASN A 253 -0.91 -8.95 -14.55
N ARG A 254 -0.93 -7.69 -14.12
CA ARG A 254 -2.09 -7.10 -13.42
C ARG A 254 -3.36 -7.20 -14.27
N LEU A 255 -4.50 -7.33 -13.61
CA LEU A 255 -5.81 -7.29 -14.27
C LEU A 255 -6.00 -5.95 -15.02
N ARG A 256 -6.14 -6.00 -16.35
CA ARG A 256 -6.26 -4.80 -17.19
C ARG A 256 -7.66 -4.17 -17.14
N LEU A 257 -8.71 -4.98 -17.00
CA LEU A 257 -10.10 -4.56 -16.81
C LEU A 257 -10.42 -4.39 -15.31
N GLY A 258 -9.59 -3.60 -14.63
CA GLY A 258 -9.48 -3.62 -13.16
C GLY A 258 -10.50 -2.76 -12.40
N VAL A 259 -11.09 -1.73 -13.01
CA VAL A 259 -11.93 -0.77 -12.25
C VAL A 259 -13.39 -1.20 -12.25
N TRP A 260 -13.87 -1.62 -11.09
CA TRP A 260 -15.24 -2.06 -10.84
C TRP A 260 -16.27 -0.91 -11.00
N PRO A 261 -17.53 -1.16 -11.38
CA PRO A 261 -18.01 -2.35 -12.08
C PRO A 261 -17.41 -2.45 -13.49
N VAL A 262 -17.29 -3.69 -13.97
CA VAL A 262 -16.77 -4.01 -15.30
C VAL A 262 -17.93 -4.04 -16.30
N ASP A 263 -17.65 -3.61 -17.53
CA ASP A 263 -18.61 -3.69 -18.63
C ASP A 263 -18.99 -5.17 -18.90
N PRO A 264 -20.26 -5.50 -19.21
CA PRO A 264 -20.68 -6.87 -19.51
C PRO A 264 -19.80 -7.59 -20.55
N GLN A 265 -19.30 -6.88 -21.57
CA GLN A 265 -18.43 -7.46 -22.60
C GLN A 265 -17.05 -7.88 -22.05
N GLY A 266 -16.61 -7.25 -20.95
CA GLY A 266 -15.34 -7.53 -20.30
C GLY A 266 -15.41 -8.58 -19.18
N LEU A 267 -16.61 -9.02 -18.78
CA LEU A 267 -16.79 -9.96 -17.66
C LEU A 267 -16.14 -11.31 -17.94
N ALA A 268 -16.38 -11.91 -19.10
CA ALA A 268 -15.81 -13.22 -19.45
C ALA A 268 -14.26 -13.20 -19.42
N ILE A 269 -13.64 -12.12 -19.93
CA ILE A 269 -12.19 -11.93 -19.92
C ILE A 269 -11.69 -11.80 -18.47
N ARG A 270 -12.39 -11.03 -17.63
CA ARG A 270 -12.05 -10.87 -16.22
C ARG A 270 -12.13 -12.20 -15.48
N GLU A 271 -13.21 -12.95 -15.65
CA GLU A 271 -13.40 -14.24 -14.99
C GLU A 271 -12.33 -15.25 -15.40
N ALA A 272 -11.97 -15.31 -16.68
CA ALA A 272 -10.88 -16.15 -17.17
C ALA A 272 -9.55 -15.78 -16.50
N TRP A 273 -9.24 -14.48 -16.40
CA TRP A 273 -8.05 -14.01 -15.69
C TRP A 273 -8.11 -14.35 -14.19
N VAL A 274 -9.27 -14.23 -13.54
CA VAL A 274 -9.45 -14.54 -12.12
C VAL A 274 -9.23 -16.03 -11.85
N ARG A 275 -9.73 -16.92 -12.71
CA ARG A 275 -9.50 -18.37 -12.60
C ARG A 275 -8.01 -18.72 -12.70
N ASP A 276 -7.32 -18.19 -13.72
CA ASP A 276 -5.86 -18.39 -13.88
C ASP A 276 -5.08 -17.83 -12.68
N TYR A 277 -5.50 -16.66 -12.18
CA TYR A 277 -4.90 -16.05 -10.99
C TYR A 277 -5.06 -16.91 -9.73
N GLN A 278 -6.26 -17.43 -9.48
CA GLN A 278 -6.51 -18.28 -8.32
C GLN A 278 -5.66 -19.55 -8.36
N GLN A 279 -5.56 -20.19 -9.53
CA GLN A 279 -4.74 -21.40 -9.70
C GLN A 279 -3.24 -21.11 -9.46
N ARG A 280 -2.72 -20.01 -10.01
CA ARG A 280 -1.30 -19.65 -9.86
C ARG A 280 -0.94 -19.08 -8.50
N ALA A 281 -1.90 -18.52 -7.78
CA ALA A 281 -1.70 -18.01 -6.42
C ALA A 281 -1.65 -19.13 -5.37
N GLU A 282 -2.16 -20.33 -5.70
CA GLU A 282 -2.29 -21.45 -4.76
C GLU A 282 -0.99 -21.86 -4.04
N PRO A 283 0.18 -21.96 -4.70
CA PRO A 283 1.42 -22.36 -4.03
C PRO A 283 2.10 -21.22 -3.25
N TYR A 284 1.45 -20.07 -3.06
CA TYR A 284 2.03 -18.91 -2.39
C TYR A 284 1.27 -18.50 -1.13
N ALA A 285 2.00 -17.97 -0.15
CA ALA A 285 1.46 -17.27 1.01
C ALA A 285 1.64 -15.75 0.84
N SER A 286 0.64 -14.97 1.27
CA SER A 286 0.71 -13.50 1.18
C SER A 286 1.50 -12.85 2.32
N CYS A 287 1.54 -13.54 3.45
CA CYS A 287 2.38 -13.22 4.57
C CYS A 287 2.64 -14.50 5.39
N ARG A 288 3.61 -14.46 6.30
CA ARG A 288 3.91 -15.56 7.23
C ARG A 288 3.94 -15.03 8.65
N PHE A 289 3.34 -15.73 9.59
CA PHE A 289 3.42 -15.34 11.01
C PHE A 289 4.87 -15.40 11.50
N VAL A 290 5.29 -14.40 12.28
CA VAL A 290 6.67 -14.27 12.79
C VAL A 290 6.69 -14.42 14.30
N GLU A 291 6.07 -13.48 14.99
CA GLU A 291 6.14 -13.37 16.45
C GLU A 291 4.92 -12.58 16.96
N GLN A 292 4.62 -12.72 18.24
CA GLN A 292 3.65 -11.89 18.95
C GLN A 292 4.32 -11.11 20.08
N PHE A 293 3.83 -9.92 20.36
CA PHE A 293 4.37 -9.03 21.38
C PHE A 293 3.28 -8.52 22.33
N GLY A 294 3.69 -8.27 23.58
CA GLY A 294 2.88 -7.67 24.64
C GLY A 294 1.84 -8.60 25.23
N SER A 295 0.64 -8.06 25.48
CA SER A 295 -0.46 -8.76 26.17
C SER A 295 -0.91 -10.03 25.44
N GLN A 296 -1.57 -10.93 26.17
CA GLN A 296 -2.28 -12.10 25.60
C GLN A 296 -3.79 -11.85 25.49
N MET A 297 -4.28 -10.67 25.86
CA MET A 297 -5.69 -10.31 25.74
C MET A 297 -6.12 -10.34 24.27
N VAL A 298 -7.28 -10.93 24.00
CA VAL A 298 -7.83 -11.04 22.66
C VAL A 298 -9.28 -10.58 22.64
N ASN A 299 -9.56 -9.57 21.83
CA ASN A 299 -10.90 -9.15 21.47
C ASN A 299 -11.51 -10.16 20.48
N ALA A 300 -12.78 -10.53 20.70
CA ALA A 300 -13.46 -11.55 19.88
C ALA A 300 -13.55 -11.18 18.39
N LYS A 301 -13.74 -9.89 18.06
CA LYS A 301 -13.78 -9.43 16.66
C LYS A 301 -12.40 -9.47 16.03
N ALA A 302 -11.37 -9.03 16.75
CA ALA A 302 -9.99 -9.13 16.29
C ALA A 302 -9.59 -10.60 16.05
N LYS A 303 -10.06 -11.53 16.88
CA LYS A 303 -9.86 -12.97 16.67
C LYS A 303 -10.50 -13.47 15.36
N ARG A 304 -11.75 -13.08 15.08
CA ARG A 304 -12.42 -13.45 13.81
C ARG A 304 -11.66 -12.90 12.60
N VAL A 305 -11.23 -11.64 12.65
CA VAL A 305 -10.41 -11.02 11.59
C VAL A 305 -9.08 -11.74 11.44
N GLN A 306 -8.39 -12.07 12.53
CA GLN A 306 -7.13 -12.83 12.51
C GLN A 306 -7.31 -14.19 11.86
N SER A 307 -8.34 -14.96 12.22
CA SER A 307 -8.62 -16.26 11.62
C SER A 307 -8.85 -16.15 10.12
N LEU A 308 -9.66 -15.18 9.68
CA LEU A 308 -9.95 -14.94 8.26
C LEU A 308 -8.69 -14.53 7.50
N HIS A 309 -7.94 -13.56 8.06
CA HIS A 309 -6.66 -13.12 7.50
C HIS A 309 -5.68 -14.28 7.35
N ASP A 310 -5.47 -15.05 8.42
CA ASP A 310 -4.45 -16.10 8.45
C ASP A 310 -4.78 -17.25 7.49
N GLN A 311 -6.08 -17.56 7.33
CA GLN A 311 -6.60 -18.53 6.37
C GLN A 311 -6.33 -18.11 4.92
N TYR A 312 -6.79 -16.91 4.52
CA TYR A 312 -6.59 -16.43 3.14
C TYR A 312 -5.11 -16.22 2.81
N CYS A 313 -4.33 -15.68 3.76
CA CYS A 313 -2.90 -15.45 3.56
C CYS A 313 -2.06 -16.72 3.56
N LYS A 314 -2.60 -17.87 4.01
CA LYS A 314 -1.85 -19.11 4.29
C LYS A 314 -0.69 -18.88 5.26
N SER A 315 -0.93 -18.04 6.27
CA SER A 315 0.13 -17.43 7.09
C SER A 315 0.90 -18.40 8.00
N GLY A 316 0.31 -19.55 8.30
CA GLY A 316 0.95 -20.64 9.04
C GLY A 316 1.70 -21.65 8.18
N THR A 317 1.76 -21.44 6.85
CA THR A 317 2.40 -22.39 5.93
C THR A 317 3.85 -21.99 5.61
N HIS A 318 4.60 -22.95 5.05
CA HIS A 318 5.96 -22.74 4.54
C HIS A 318 6.00 -22.40 3.05
N LEU A 319 4.86 -22.07 2.44
CA LEU A 319 4.77 -21.65 1.05
C LEU A 319 5.60 -20.39 0.78
N ASP A 320 6.00 -20.20 -0.47
CA ASP A 320 6.76 -19.03 -0.91
C ASP A 320 5.95 -17.74 -0.72
N LEU A 321 6.62 -16.66 -0.34
CA LEU A 321 5.97 -15.37 -0.09
C LEU A 321 5.79 -14.57 -1.38
N ALA A 322 4.55 -14.20 -1.70
CA ALA A 322 4.20 -13.36 -2.86
C ALA A 322 3.03 -12.40 -2.56
#